data_AF-A0A255XTA4-F1
#
_entry.id   AF-A0A255XTA4-F1
#
_cell.length_a   1.000
_cell.length_b   1.000
_cell.length_c   1.000
_cell.angle_alpha   90.00
_cell.angle_beta   90.00
_cell.angle_gamma   90.00
#
_symmetry.space_group_name_H-M   'P 1'
#
loop_
_entity.id
_entity.type
_entity.pdbx_description
1 polymer ?
#
loop_
_entity_poly.entity_id
_entity_poly.type
_entity_poly.pdbx_seq_one_letter_code
_entity_poly.pdbx_strand_id
1 'polypeptide(L)'
;MIALFARHNALLTAGGVFFLLCVIPSALAFALDTRLFNGISVWIKPMKFQISLAVHLLTVALLLRFLAPEWRQRRLMVWIAAAILGTALFEAAYITLQAARGTGSHYNLSTPVTAFLYTAMGVGAVILVAATAWVGVLILRAPHGPAVLAHGAGLGLLLGGLLGGITGIWMGGAPGHWVGGAASDAGGLPILGWSRDGGDLRVAHFFGLHLMQALPLFAFGLWRAGVRRWQVPLYAGAAVGVAVTVVTLAQAVAGRPFL
;
A
#
# COMPACT_ATOMS: atom_id res chain seq x y z
N MET A 1 -5.77 7.62 -24.28
CA MET A 1 -4.89 7.28 -23.13
C MET A 1 -5.40 6.07 -22.34
N ILE A 2 -6.67 6.02 -21.94
CA ILE A 2 -7.31 4.87 -21.24
C ILE A 2 -7.25 3.56 -22.06
N ALA A 3 -7.45 3.63 -23.39
CA ALA A 3 -7.38 2.47 -24.27
C ALA A 3 -5.99 1.79 -24.35
N LEU A 4 -4.90 2.52 -24.04
CA LEU A 4 -3.54 1.96 -24.02
C LEU A 4 -3.24 1.23 -22.70
N PHE A 5 -3.90 1.63 -21.60
CA PHE A 5 -3.79 0.95 -20.29
C PHE A 5 -4.49 -0.42 -20.29
N ALA A 6 -5.62 -0.52 -20.98
CA ALA A 6 -6.49 -1.70 -20.91
C ALA A 6 -5.93 -2.96 -21.60
N ARG A 7 -5.06 -2.86 -22.61
CA ARG A 7 -4.73 -4.03 -23.46
C ARG A 7 -3.70 -5.00 -22.89
N HIS A 8 -2.87 -4.60 -21.92
CA HIS A 8 -1.80 -5.47 -21.38
C HIS A 8 -1.83 -5.64 -19.85
N ASN A 9 -2.52 -4.75 -19.13
CA ASN A 9 -2.63 -4.76 -17.66
C ASN A 9 -4.10 -4.65 -17.21
N ALA A 10 -5.01 -5.25 -18.00
CA ALA A 10 -6.46 -5.14 -17.84
C ALA A 10 -6.93 -5.51 -16.44
N LEU A 11 -6.39 -6.61 -15.90
CA LEU A 11 -6.82 -7.19 -14.63
C LEU A 11 -6.61 -6.23 -13.44
N LEU A 12 -5.38 -5.72 -13.29
CA LEU A 12 -5.05 -4.80 -12.20
C LEU A 12 -5.73 -3.44 -12.39
N THR A 13 -5.86 -2.98 -13.63
CA THR A 13 -6.58 -1.73 -13.94
C THR A 13 -8.06 -1.85 -13.57
N ALA A 14 -8.72 -2.94 -13.97
CA ALA A 14 -10.11 -3.23 -13.64
C ALA A 14 -10.31 -3.37 -12.13
N GLY A 15 -9.41 -4.08 -11.44
CA GLY A 15 -9.43 -4.18 -9.99
C GLY A 15 -9.29 -2.82 -9.29
N GLY A 16 -8.41 -1.95 -9.80
CA GLY A 16 -8.24 -0.60 -9.28
C GLY A 16 -9.51 0.25 -9.45
N VAL A 17 -10.12 0.22 -10.63
CA VAL A 17 -11.41 0.90 -10.89
C VAL A 17 -12.53 0.32 -10.03
N PHE A 18 -12.58 -1.00 -9.88
CA PHE A 18 -13.55 -1.68 -9.02
C PHE A 18 -13.45 -1.16 -7.58
N PHE A 19 -12.26 -1.06 -7.01
CA PHE A 19 -12.10 -0.53 -5.65
C PHE A 19 -12.52 0.93 -5.53
N LEU A 20 -12.24 1.79 -6.53
CA LEU A 20 -12.75 3.17 -6.54
C LEU A 20 -14.28 3.20 -6.53
N LEU A 21 -14.94 2.30 -7.27
CA LEU A 21 -16.39 2.18 -7.26
C LEU A 21 -16.93 1.69 -5.90
N CYS A 22 -16.21 0.79 -5.22
CA CYS A 22 -16.58 0.33 -3.87
C CYS A 22 -16.51 1.42 -2.79
N VAL A 23 -15.80 2.52 -3.03
CA VAL A 23 -15.79 3.68 -2.11
C VAL A 23 -17.17 4.31 -2.01
N ILE A 24 -17.95 4.33 -3.10
CA ILE A 24 -19.26 4.98 -3.15
C ILE A 24 -20.24 4.40 -2.10
N PRO A 25 -20.53 3.08 -2.06
CA PRO A 25 -21.40 2.54 -1.02
C PRO A 25 -20.81 2.68 0.39
N SER A 26 -19.49 2.63 0.56
CA SER A 26 -18.84 2.82 1.87
C SER A 26 -18.96 4.26 2.37
N ALA A 27 -18.91 5.25 1.46
CA ALA A 27 -19.11 6.66 1.76
C ALA A 27 -20.59 6.96 2.09
N LEU A 28 -21.52 6.31 1.38
CA LEU A 28 -22.94 6.39 1.72
C LEU A 28 -23.19 5.80 3.12
N ALA A 29 -22.62 4.64 3.42
CA ALA A 29 -22.72 4.02 4.74
C ALA A 29 -22.07 4.90 5.83
N PHE A 30 -20.93 5.53 5.55
CA PHE A 30 -20.32 6.53 6.44
C PHE A 30 -21.26 7.69 6.78
N ALA A 31 -22.07 8.16 5.82
CA ALA A 31 -23.03 9.24 6.03
C ALA A 31 -24.28 8.81 6.83
N LEU A 32 -24.63 7.53 6.83
CA LEU A 32 -25.86 7.00 7.41
C LEU A 32 -25.66 6.27 8.74
N ASP A 33 -24.49 5.70 8.97
CA ASP A 33 -24.18 4.85 10.13
C ASP A 33 -23.30 5.59 11.14
N THR A 34 -23.85 5.82 12.32
CA THR A 34 -23.21 6.58 13.41
C THR A 34 -22.31 5.73 14.30
N ARG A 35 -22.23 4.42 14.07
CA ARG A 35 -21.40 3.52 14.90
C ARG A 35 -19.93 3.89 14.80
N LEU A 36 -19.26 3.84 15.95
CA LEU A 36 -17.84 4.12 16.08
C LEU A 36 -17.07 2.84 16.41
N PHE A 37 -15.83 2.77 15.93
CA PHE A 37 -14.83 1.79 16.33
C PHE A 37 -13.51 2.51 16.55
N ASN A 38 -12.92 2.35 17.73
CA ASN A 38 -11.75 3.13 18.19
C ASN A 38 -11.95 4.65 18.06
N GLY A 39 -13.17 5.13 18.37
CA GLY A 39 -13.49 6.55 18.45
C GLY A 39 -13.75 7.25 17.10
N ILE A 40 -13.73 6.53 15.98
CA ILE A 40 -14.07 7.06 14.65
C ILE A 40 -15.08 6.17 13.93
N SER A 41 -15.74 6.66 12.87
CA SER A 41 -16.74 5.87 12.13
C SER A 41 -16.17 4.54 11.62
N VAL A 42 -16.96 3.46 11.78
CA VAL A 42 -16.62 2.11 11.31
C VAL A 42 -16.30 2.05 9.81
N TRP A 43 -16.84 2.99 9.02
CA TRP A 43 -16.70 3.03 7.56
C TRP A 43 -15.44 3.75 7.06
N ILE A 44 -14.71 4.45 7.94
CA ILE A 44 -13.44 5.10 7.56
C ILE A 44 -12.40 4.07 7.11
N LYS A 45 -12.28 2.94 7.81
CA LYS A 45 -11.29 1.91 7.46
C LYS A 45 -11.57 1.27 6.10
N PRO A 46 -12.81 0.80 5.78
CA PRO A 46 -13.16 0.36 4.43
C PRO A 46 -12.79 1.36 3.33
N MET A 47 -13.17 2.63 3.47
CA MET A 47 -12.87 3.66 2.46
C MET A 47 -11.36 3.84 2.27
N LYS A 48 -10.57 3.92 3.36
CA LYS A 48 -9.11 4.04 3.29
C LYS A 48 -8.47 2.85 2.59
N PHE A 49 -8.90 1.62 2.90
CA PHE A 49 -8.36 0.42 2.27
C PHE A 49 -8.76 0.32 0.79
N GLN A 50 -10.01 0.62 0.43
CA GLN A 50 -10.45 0.63 -0.96
C GLN A 50 -9.68 1.66 -1.79
N ILE A 51 -9.50 2.89 -1.29
CA ILE A 51 -8.70 3.92 -1.97
C ILE A 51 -7.24 3.49 -2.08
N SER A 52 -6.65 2.99 -0.99
CA SER A 52 -5.24 2.54 -0.97
C SER A 52 -4.99 1.40 -1.95
N LEU A 53 -5.85 0.37 -1.95
CA LEU A 53 -5.74 -0.77 -2.87
C LEU A 53 -6.00 -0.34 -4.31
N ALA A 54 -6.94 0.59 -4.57
CA ALA A 54 -7.10 1.16 -5.89
C ALA A 54 -5.82 1.83 -6.38
N VAL A 55 -5.24 2.72 -5.58
CA VAL A 55 -3.98 3.41 -5.90
C VAL A 55 -2.85 2.41 -6.10
N HIS A 56 -2.74 1.38 -5.26
CA HIS A 56 -1.75 0.32 -5.38
C HIS A 56 -1.87 -0.42 -6.72
N LEU A 57 -3.05 -0.96 -7.04
CA LEU A 57 -3.29 -1.71 -8.27
C LEU A 57 -3.05 -0.86 -9.51
N LEU A 58 -3.53 0.38 -9.52
CA LEU A 58 -3.31 1.32 -10.63
C LEU A 58 -1.83 1.70 -10.76
N THR A 59 -1.09 1.81 -9.65
CA THR A 59 0.35 2.06 -9.66
C THR A 59 1.10 0.89 -10.31
N VAL A 60 0.83 -0.34 -9.87
CA VAL A 60 1.48 -1.53 -10.48
C VAL A 60 1.10 -1.65 -11.95
N ALA A 61 -0.18 -1.49 -12.30
CA ALA A 61 -0.66 -1.52 -13.68
C ALA A 61 0.00 -0.44 -14.56
N LEU A 62 0.22 0.76 -14.01
CA LEU A 62 0.91 1.85 -14.68
C LEU A 62 2.37 1.48 -14.95
N LEU A 63 3.09 1.03 -13.93
CA LEU A 63 4.54 0.83 -13.96
C LEU A 63 4.95 -0.43 -14.72
N LEU A 64 4.06 -1.40 -14.88
CA LEU A 64 4.29 -2.58 -15.73
C LEU A 64 4.66 -2.20 -17.18
N ARG A 65 4.32 -0.99 -17.66
CA ARG A 65 4.78 -0.51 -18.99
C ARG A 65 6.31 -0.50 -19.15
N PHE A 66 7.04 -0.42 -18.05
CA PHE A 66 8.50 -0.43 -18.01
C PHE A 66 9.09 -1.84 -17.93
N LEU A 67 8.25 -2.89 -17.89
CA LEU A 67 8.65 -4.28 -18.04
C LEU A 67 8.64 -4.67 -19.52
N ALA A 68 9.70 -5.34 -19.97
CA ALA A 68 9.83 -5.85 -21.32
C ALA A 68 8.58 -6.65 -21.77
N PRO A 69 8.08 -6.45 -23.01
CA PRO A 69 6.87 -7.10 -23.48
C PRO A 69 6.88 -8.63 -23.35
N GLU A 70 8.04 -9.26 -23.56
CA GLU A 70 8.21 -10.71 -23.50
C GLU A 70 8.04 -11.26 -22.09
N TRP A 71 8.29 -10.43 -21.06
CA TRP A 71 8.05 -10.77 -19.66
C TRP A 71 6.61 -10.50 -19.25
N ARG A 72 6.01 -9.41 -19.73
CA ARG A 72 4.60 -9.07 -19.45
C ARG A 72 3.62 -10.14 -19.92
N GLN A 73 3.92 -10.81 -21.03
CA GLN A 73 3.05 -11.83 -21.62
C GLN A 73 3.24 -13.22 -20.98
N ARG A 74 4.18 -13.40 -20.06
CA ARG A 74 4.41 -14.71 -19.42
C ARG A 74 3.26 -15.07 -18.50
N ARG A 75 2.93 -16.36 -18.46
CA ARG A 75 1.95 -16.94 -17.52
C ARG A 75 2.27 -16.61 -16.06
N LEU A 76 3.55 -16.50 -15.72
CA LEU A 76 4.00 -16.04 -14.39
C LEU A 76 3.43 -14.65 -14.04
N MET A 77 3.40 -13.72 -15.00
CA MET A 77 2.90 -12.37 -14.75
C MET A 77 1.38 -12.37 -14.50
N VAL A 78 0.63 -13.24 -15.18
CA VAL A 78 -0.80 -13.44 -14.93
C VAL A 78 -1.04 -13.94 -13.49
N TRP A 79 -0.25 -14.92 -13.03
CA TRP A 79 -0.36 -15.43 -11.66
C TRP A 79 -0.01 -14.39 -10.60
N ILE A 80 1.04 -13.60 -10.83
CA ILE A 80 1.42 -12.50 -9.94
C ILE A 80 0.29 -11.46 -9.87
N ALA A 81 -0.26 -11.05 -11.01
CA ALA A 81 -1.37 -10.10 -11.04
C ALA A 81 -2.62 -10.66 -10.35
N ALA A 82 -2.93 -11.95 -10.53
CA ALA A 82 -4.03 -12.63 -9.86
C ALA A 82 -3.81 -12.72 -8.34
N ALA A 83 -2.58 -12.96 -7.88
CA ALA A 83 -2.25 -12.98 -6.45
C ALA A 83 -2.41 -11.60 -5.80
N ILE A 84 -1.90 -10.55 -6.44
CA ILE A 84 -2.06 -9.15 -5.99
C ILE A 84 -3.55 -8.79 -5.92
N LEU A 85 -4.32 -9.05 -6.98
CA LEU A 85 -5.75 -8.73 -6.99
C LEU A 85 -6.54 -9.58 -5.99
N GLY A 86 -6.28 -10.88 -5.92
CA GLY A 86 -7.02 -11.81 -5.05
C GLY A 86 -6.83 -11.49 -3.57
N THR A 87 -5.59 -11.21 -3.15
CA THR A 87 -5.29 -10.78 -1.77
C THR A 87 -5.93 -9.43 -1.44
N ALA A 88 -5.86 -8.45 -2.36
CA ALA A 88 -6.54 -7.17 -2.21
C ALA A 88 -8.06 -7.32 -2.07
N LEU A 89 -8.69 -8.17 -2.89
CA LEU A 89 -10.13 -8.44 -2.83
C LEU A 89 -10.52 -9.06 -1.50
N PHE A 90 -9.77 -10.07 -1.05
CA PHE A 90 -9.99 -10.71 0.25
C PHE A 90 -9.88 -9.70 1.39
N GLU A 91 -8.82 -8.89 1.43
CA GLU A 91 -8.65 -7.89 2.48
C GLU A 91 -9.79 -6.88 2.50
N ALA A 92 -10.10 -6.27 1.36
CA ALA A 92 -11.15 -5.26 1.27
C ALA A 92 -12.53 -5.82 1.65
N ALA A 93 -12.87 -7.02 1.17
CA ALA A 93 -14.14 -7.68 1.47
C ALA A 93 -14.27 -7.97 2.96
N TYR A 94 -13.23 -8.55 3.57
CA TYR A 94 -13.26 -8.90 4.99
C TYR A 94 -13.25 -7.65 5.89
N ILE A 95 -12.47 -6.62 5.55
CA ILE A 95 -12.49 -5.32 6.26
C ILE A 95 -13.89 -4.71 6.22
N THR A 96 -14.52 -4.71 5.04
CA THR A 96 -15.85 -4.14 4.85
C THR A 96 -16.91 -4.93 5.63
N LEU A 97 -16.82 -6.27 5.62
CA LEU A 97 -17.71 -7.13 6.40
C LEU A 97 -17.61 -6.88 7.91
N GLN A 98 -16.38 -6.77 8.43
CA GLN A 98 -16.16 -6.54 9.86
C GLN A 98 -16.59 -5.13 10.29
N ALA A 99 -16.38 -4.12 9.43
CA ALA A 99 -16.90 -2.78 9.64
C ALA A 99 -18.44 -2.76 9.70
N ALA A 100 -19.12 -3.48 8.80
CA ALA A 100 -20.58 -3.60 8.82
C ALA A 100 -21.11 -4.23 10.12
N ARG A 101 -20.32 -5.13 10.73
CA ARG A 101 -20.57 -5.75 12.04
C ARG A 101 -20.17 -4.88 13.24
N GLY A 102 -19.56 -3.71 13.00
CA GLY A 102 -19.08 -2.82 14.07
C GLY A 102 -17.90 -3.40 14.87
N THR A 103 -17.07 -4.24 14.25
CA THR A 103 -15.95 -4.91 14.92
C THR A 103 -14.65 -4.82 14.13
N GLY A 104 -13.54 -5.14 14.77
CA GLY A 104 -12.21 -5.12 14.15
C GLY A 104 -12.02 -6.26 13.14
N SER A 105 -11.34 -5.96 12.03
CA SER A 105 -10.77 -6.98 11.14
C SER A 105 -9.33 -7.37 11.54
N HIS A 106 -8.57 -6.42 12.07
CA HIS A 106 -7.23 -6.65 12.58
C HIS A 106 -7.28 -6.77 14.10
N TYR A 107 -6.39 -7.58 14.68
CA TYR A 107 -6.31 -7.87 16.12
C TYR A 107 -7.58 -8.53 16.69
N ASN A 108 -8.47 -9.03 15.84
CA ASN A 108 -9.71 -9.66 16.29
C ASN A 108 -9.50 -11.16 16.54
N LEU A 109 -9.25 -11.48 17.81
CA LEU A 109 -9.02 -12.85 18.29
C LEU A 109 -10.21 -13.40 19.08
N SER A 110 -11.41 -12.81 18.95
CA SER A 110 -12.57 -13.15 19.78
C SER A 110 -13.15 -14.55 19.52
N THR A 111 -12.95 -15.10 18.32
CA THR A 111 -13.42 -16.43 17.93
C THR A 111 -12.36 -17.14 17.09
N PRO A 112 -12.37 -18.48 16.99
CA PRO A 112 -11.46 -19.21 16.12
C PRO A 112 -11.55 -18.77 14.65
N VAL A 113 -12.76 -18.42 14.19
CA VAL A 113 -13.00 -17.96 12.81
C VAL A 113 -12.39 -16.57 12.58
N THR A 114 -12.59 -15.62 13.49
CA THR A 114 -12.01 -14.27 13.35
C THR A 114 -10.49 -14.29 13.49
N ALA A 115 -9.95 -15.14 14.39
CA ALA A 115 -8.50 -15.33 14.52
C ALA A 115 -7.87 -15.93 13.25
N PHE A 116 -8.51 -16.94 12.65
CA PHE A 116 -8.09 -17.51 11.37
C PHE A 116 -8.11 -16.45 10.26
N LEU A 117 -9.20 -15.70 10.12
CA LEU A 117 -9.34 -14.68 9.09
C LEU A 117 -8.34 -13.53 9.29
N TYR A 118 -8.08 -13.11 10.53
CA TYR A 118 -7.02 -12.14 10.84
C TYR A 118 -5.64 -12.65 10.39
N THR A 119 -5.33 -13.91 10.69
CA THR A 119 -4.07 -14.54 10.25
C THR A 119 -3.98 -14.61 8.72
N ALA A 120 -5.08 -14.99 8.06
CA ALA A 120 -5.18 -15.03 6.61
C ALA A 120 -4.99 -13.64 5.98
N MET A 121 -5.46 -12.56 6.62
CA MET A 121 -5.15 -11.19 6.19
C MET A 121 -3.65 -10.91 6.25
N GLY A 122 -2.99 -11.26 7.36
CA GLY A 122 -1.55 -11.07 7.51
C GLY A 122 -0.76 -11.78 6.41
N VAL A 123 -1.10 -13.03 6.11
CA VAL A 123 -0.50 -13.79 4.99
C VAL A 123 -0.82 -13.13 3.65
N GLY A 124 -2.06 -12.70 3.43
CA GLY A 124 -2.49 -11.99 2.23
C GLY A 124 -1.72 -10.69 2.01
N ALA A 125 -1.53 -9.88 3.05
CA ALA A 125 -0.76 -8.65 3.03
C ALA A 125 0.71 -8.91 2.65
N VAL A 126 1.33 -9.96 3.22
CA VAL A 126 2.70 -10.38 2.87
C VAL A 126 2.79 -10.80 1.40
N ILE A 127 1.83 -11.60 0.91
CA ILE A 127 1.78 -12.00 -0.50
C ILE A 127 1.63 -10.76 -1.40
N LEU A 128 0.75 -9.83 -1.05
CA LEU A 128 0.51 -8.60 -1.80
C LEU A 128 1.81 -7.78 -1.97
N VAL A 129 2.48 -7.46 -0.87
CA VAL A 129 3.69 -6.63 -0.91
C VAL A 129 4.88 -7.36 -1.50
N ALA A 130 5.03 -8.68 -1.28
CA ALA A 130 6.08 -9.48 -1.87
C ALA A 130 5.91 -9.63 -3.39
N ALA A 131 4.68 -9.88 -3.85
CA ALA A 131 4.37 -9.92 -5.28
C ALA A 131 4.66 -8.57 -5.95
N THR A 132 4.31 -7.45 -5.31
CA THR A 132 4.62 -6.10 -5.80
C THR A 132 6.12 -5.83 -5.83
N ALA A 133 6.87 -6.20 -4.78
CA ALA A 133 8.33 -6.10 -4.79
C ALA A 133 8.94 -6.92 -5.92
N TRP A 134 8.40 -8.12 -6.16
CA TRP A 134 8.84 -9.00 -7.24
C TRP A 134 8.59 -8.40 -8.62
N VAL A 135 7.48 -7.69 -8.85
CA VAL A 135 7.29 -6.92 -10.09
C VAL A 135 8.40 -5.88 -10.24
N GLY A 136 8.79 -5.20 -9.16
CA GLY A 136 9.93 -4.29 -9.15
C GLY A 136 11.23 -4.95 -9.61
N VAL A 137 11.54 -6.14 -9.07
CA VAL A 137 12.71 -6.95 -9.48
C VAL A 137 12.65 -7.28 -10.97
N LEU A 138 11.49 -7.71 -11.48
CA LEU A 138 11.32 -8.05 -12.90
C LEU A 138 11.57 -6.83 -13.80
N ILE A 139 11.07 -5.64 -13.42
CA ILE A 139 11.33 -4.40 -14.16
C ILE A 139 12.83 -4.07 -14.19
N LEU A 140 13.54 -4.23 -13.06
CA LEU A 140 14.99 -3.98 -13.00
C LEU A 140 15.80 -4.98 -13.84
N ARG A 141 15.34 -6.24 -13.94
CA ARG A 141 16.01 -7.30 -14.71
C ARG A 141 15.72 -7.23 -16.21
N ALA A 142 14.53 -6.77 -16.59
CA ALA A 142 14.09 -6.68 -17.98
C ALA A 142 13.43 -5.32 -18.24
N PRO A 143 14.19 -4.22 -18.17
CA PRO A 143 13.64 -2.88 -18.33
C PRO A 143 13.24 -2.60 -19.78
N HIS A 144 12.20 -1.79 -19.95
CA HIS A 144 11.73 -1.30 -21.24
C HIS A 144 11.45 0.21 -21.18
N GLY A 145 11.85 0.93 -22.23
CA GLY A 145 11.75 2.39 -22.28
C GLY A 145 12.95 3.11 -21.64
N PRO A 146 12.81 4.41 -21.31
CA PRO A 146 13.92 5.20 -20.76
C PRO A 146 14.47 4.63 -19.46
N ALA A 147 15.79 4.45 -19.39
CA ALA A 147 16.46 3.75 -18.28
C ALA A 147 16.12 4.34 -16.90
N VAL A 148 16.14 5.68 -16.77
CA VAL A 148 15.79 6.37 -15.52
C VAL A 148 14.37 6.06 -15.04
N LEU A 149 13.39 5.99 -15.95
CA LEU A 149 12.00 5.71 -15.62
C LEU A 149 11.82 4.25 -15.22
N ALA A 150 12.45 3.32 -15.95
CA ALA A 150 12.42 1.90 -15.62
C ALA A 150 13.08 1.61 -14.27
N HIS A 151 14.22 2.25 -13.95
CA HIS A 151 14.87 2.09 -12.66
C HIS A 151 14.04 2.73 -11.53
N GLY A 152 13.46 3.92 -11.74
CA GLY A 152 12.56 4.53 -10.77
C GLY A 152 11.32 3.67 -10.48
N ALA A 153 10.73 3.09 -11.53
CA ALA A 153 9.63 2.13 -11.43
C ALA A 153 10.02 0.88 -10.65
N GLY A 154 11.12 0.25 -11.05
CA GLY A 154 11.61 -0.99 -10.46
C GLY A 154 12.02 -0.83 -8.99
N LEU A 155 12.82 0.20 -8.67
CA LEU A 155 13.21 0.52 -7.29
C LEU A 155 12.01 0.94 -6.44
N GLY A 156 11.08 1.72 -7.00
CA GLY A 156 9.85 2.12 -6.32
C GLY A 156 9.04 0.91 -5.85
N LEU A 157 8.69 0.02 -6.78
CA LEU A 157 7.92 -1.17 -6.44
C LEU A 157 8.68 -2.11 -5.49
N LEU A 158 9.99 -2.29 -5.72
CA LEU A 158 10.86 -3.13 -4.88
C LEU A 158 10.92 -2.61 -3.44
N LEU A 159 11.36 -1.36 -3.25
CA LEU A 159 11.50 -0.78 -1.92
C LEU A 159 10.15 -0.54 -1.26
N GLY A 160 9.13 -0.15 -2.02
CA GLY A 160 7.77 0.02 -1.53
C GLY A 160 7.18 -1.28 -0.98
N GLY A 161 7.36 -2.39 -1.70
CA GLY A 161 6.94 -3.71 -1.23
C GLY A 161 7.77 -4.22 -0.05
N LEU A 162 9.09 -4.08 -0.09
CA LEU A 162 9.98 -4.54 0.99
C LEU A 162 9.73 -3.77 2.30
N LEU A 163 9.78 -2.43 2.25
CA LEU A 163 9.58 -1.61 3.44
C LEU A 163 8.13 -1.64 3.92
N GLY A 164 7.17 -1.68 3.00
CA GLY A 164 5.76 -1.92 3.34
C GLY A 164 5.55 -3.24 4.06
N GLY A 165 6.21 -4.31 3.60
CA GLY A 165 6.18 -5.62 4.26
C GLY A 165 6.84 -5.62 5.64
N ILE A 166 8.04 -5.07 5.76
CA ILE A 166 8.77 -5.01 7.05
C ILE A 166 7.96 -4.23 8.10
N THR A 167 7.50 -3.02 7.74
CA THR A 167 6.70 -2.18 8.64
C THR A 167 5.33 -2.78 8.93
N GLY A 168 4.71 -3.44 7.95
CA GLY A 168 3.44 -4.13 8.11
C GLY A 168 3.52 -5.34 9.06
N ILE A 169 4.57 -6.16 8.93
CA ILE A 169 4.86 -7.28 9.84
C ILE A 169 5.09 -6.75 11.26
N TRP A 170 5.89 -5.69 11.40
CA TRP A 170 6.13 -5.06 12.70
C TRP A 170 4.83 -4.60 13.36
N MET A 171 3.98 -3.89 12.59
CA MET A 171 2.67 -3.44 13.06
C MET A 171 1.76 -4.61 13.43
N GLY A 172 1.66 -5.65 12.61
CA GLY A 172 0.82 -6.82 12.89
C GLY A 172 1.27 -7.66 14.09
N GLY A 173 2.56 -7.59 14.46
CA GLY A 173 3.12 -8.22 15.66
C GLY A 173 2.97 -7.40 16.94
N ALA A 174 2.57 -6.13 16.83
CA ALA A 174 2.30 -5.27 17.97
C ALA A 174 0.86 -5.50 18.50
N PRO A 175 0.54 -5.15 19.77
CA PRO A 175 -0.83 -5.23 20.30
C PRO A 175 -1.80 -4.24 19.63
N GLY A 176 -1.28 -3.27 18.88
CA GLY A 176 -2.00 -2.28 18.11
C GLY A 176 -1.02 -1.36 17.37
N HIS A 177 -1.53 -0.42 16.57
CA HIS A 177 -0.66 0.53 15.86
C HIS A 177 -0.26 1.77 16.69
N TRP A 178 -0.93 2.03 17.81
CA TRP A 178 -0.56 3.08 18.77
C TRP A 178 0.53 2.63 19.72
N VAL A 179 1.45 3.53 20.04
CA VAL A 179 2.58 3.28 20.95
C VAL A 179 2.71 4.43 21.94
N GLY A 180 2.55 4.16 23.24
CA GLY A 180 2.78 5.15 24.30
C GLY A 180 1.74 6.29 24.42
N GLY A 181 0.71 6.32 23.57
CA GLY A 181 -0.42 7.27 23.62
C GLY A 181 -1.77 6.57 23.76
N ALA A 182 -2.87 7.30 23.54
CA ALA A 182 -4.21 6.72 23.57
C ALA A 182 -4.40 5.63 22.51
N ALA A 183 -4.98 4.49 22.90
CA ALA A 183 -5.35 3.41 21.99
C ALA A 183 -6.67 3.73 21.26
N SER A 184 -6.71 4.88 20.58
CA SER A 184 -7.89 5.39 19.89
C SER A 184 -7.48 6.17 18.64
N ASP A 185 -8.28 6.09 17.58
CA ASP A 185 -8.11 6.90 16.37
C ASP A 185 -8.79 8.28 16.52
N ALA A 186 -9.53 8.51 17.62
CA ALA A 186 -10.14 9.79 17.91
C ALA A 186 -9.07 10.89 18.09
N GLY A 187 -9.31 12.07 17.49
CA GLY A 187 -8.40 13.21 17.61
C GLY A 187 -7.09 13.08 16.82
N GLY A 188 -6.89 12.00 16.06
CA GLY A 188 -5.73 11.83 15.18
C GLY A 188 -5.67 12.88 14.07
N LEU A 189 -4.55 12.91 13.34
CA LEU A 189 -4.33 13.86 12.25
C LEU A 189 -5.48 13.84 11.22
N PRO A 190 -5.90 14.98 10.66
CA PRO A 190 -6.92 15.02 9.61
C PRO A 190 -6.55 14.10 8.45
N ILE A 191 -7.55 13.37 7.93
CA ILE A 191 -7.43 12.40 6.82
C ILE A 191 -6.63 11.14 7.20
N LEU A 192 -5.38 11.28 7.66
CA LEU A 192 -4.47 10.18 7.96
C LEU A 192 -4.87 9.42 9.22
N GLY A 193 -5.35 10.13 10.24
CA GLY A 193 -5.80 9.58 11.52
C GLY A 193 -4.67 9.19 12.47
N TRP A 194 -3.42 9.58 12.19
CA TRP A 194 -2.27 9.22 13.03
C TRP A 194 -2.35 9.86 14.41
N SER A 195 -1.94 9.12 15.44
CA SER A 195 -1.89 9.63 16.82
C SER A 195 -1.05 10.91 16.94
N ARG A 196 -1.51 11.80 17.82
CA ARG A 196 -0.89 13.10 18.14
C ARG A 196 -0.37 13.16 19.58
N ASP A 197 -0.65 12.14 20.36
CA ASP A 197 -0.34 12.02 21.79
C ASP A 197 0.60 10.84 22.09
N GLY A 198 0.98 10.08 21.06
CA GLY A 198 1.96 9.01 21.12
C GLY A 198 2.45 8.62 19.72
N GLY A 199 3.27 7.58 19.65
CA GLY A 199 3.75 7.01 18.39
C GLY A 199 2.67 6.27 17.62
N ASP A 200 2.80 6.25 16.29
CA ASP A 200 1.88 5.55 15.39
C ASP A 200 2.65 4.78 14.31
N LEU A 201 2.59 3.46 14.35
CA LEU A 201 3.32 2.57 13.44
C LEU A 201 2.88 2.73 11.97
N ARG A 202 1.68 3.30 11.73
CA ARG A 202 1.18 3.56 10.38
C ARG A 202 2.00 4.62 9.65
N VAL A 203 2.71 5.50 10.36
CA VAL A 203 3.53 6.56 9.75
C VAL A 203 4.68 5.94 8.94
N ALA A 204 5.45 5.06 9.57
CA ALA A 204 6.53 4.35 8.89
C ALA A 204 6.01 3.48 7.75
N HIS A 205 4.89 2.80 7.98
CA HIS A 205 4.25 1.98 6.97
C HIS A 205 3.82 2.79 5.74
N PHE A 206 3.26 3.97 5.95
CA PHE A 206 2.88 4.91 4.89
C PHE A 206 4.09 5.31 4.06
N PHE A 207 5.15 5.84 4.69
CA PHE A 207 6.35 6.25 3.95
C PHE A 207 7.02 5.09 3.22
N GLY A 208 7.09 3.92 3.86
CA GLY A 208 7.63 2.71 3.27
C GLY A 208 6.87 2.31 2.01
N LEU A 209 5.55 2.12 2.11
CA LEU A 209 4.70 1.76 0.96
C LEU A 209 4.80 2.80 -0.16
N HIS A 210 4.73 4.09 0.17
CA HIS A 210 4.61 5.15 -0.82
C HIS A 210 5.89 5.43 -1.62
N LEU A 211 7.01 4.78 -1.32
CA LEU A 211 8.15 4.74 -2.25
C LEU A 211 7.77 4.17 -3.62
N MET A 212 6.75 3.31 -3.68
CA MET A 212 6.23 2.78 -4.93
C MET A 212 5.63 3.83 -5.86
N GLN A 213 5.21 4.99 -5.34
CA GLN A 213 4.80 6.15 -6.15
C GLN A 213 5.89 7.23 -6.18
N ALA A 214 6.56 7.51 -5.06
CA ALA A 214 7.50 8.61 -4.95
C ALA A 214 8.73 8.44 -5.86
N LEU A 215 9.33 7.25 -5.93
CA LEU A 215 10.51 7.02 -6.76
C LEU A 215 10.23 7.08 -8.27
N PRO A 216 9.15 6.49 -8.80
CA PRO A 216 8.79 6.69 -10.21
C PRO A 216 8.50 8.16 -10.56
N LEU A 217 7.84 8.91 -9.66
CA LEU A 217 7.58 10.34 -9.88
C LEU A 217 8.88 11.15 -9.85
N PHE A 218 9.78 10.85 -8.93
CA PHE A 218 11.09 11.49 -8.87
C PHE A 218 11.93 11.18 -10.13
N ALA A 219 11.96 9.92 -10.56
CA ALA A 219 12.59 9.50 -11.81
C ALA A 219 11.98 10.20 -13.03
N PHE A 220 10.66 10.41 -13.04
CA PHE A 220 9.98 11.20 -14.07
C PHE A 220 10.46 12.65 -14.09
N GLY A 221 10.63 13.28 -12.93
CA GLY A 221 11.24 14.61 -12.81
C GLY A 221 12.66 14.66 -13.39
N LEU A 222 13.51 13.70 -13.03
CA LEU A 222 14.89 13.59 -13.55
C LEU A 222 14.91 13.42 -15.08
N TRP A 223 14.04 12.55 -15.60
CA TRP A 223 13.88 12.33 -17.04
C TRP A 223 13.46 13.62 -17.75
N ARG A 224 12.47 14.32 -17.20
CA ARG A 224 11.92 15.53 -17.82
C ARG A 224 12.90 16.70 -17.79
N ALA A 225 13.76 16.75 -16.78
CA ALA A 225 14.85 17.72 -16.65
C ALA A 225 16.10 17.36 -17.48
N GLY A 226 16.12 16.22 -18.18
CA GLY A 226 17.24 15.83 -19.04
C GLY A 226 18.52 15.45 -18.27
N VAL A 227 18.40 15.02 -17.01
CA VAL A 227 19.54 14.67 -16.16
C VAL A 227 20.26 13.44 -16.73
N ARG A 228 21.44 13.65 -17.32
CA ARG A 228 22.23 12.57 -17.96
C ARG A 228 22.77 11.55 -16.96
N ARG A 229 23.26 12.00 -15.80
CA ARG A 229 23.77 11.15 -14.70
C ARG A 229 22.70 10.91 -13.65
N TRP A 230 21.55 10.36 -14.07
CA TRP A 230 20.38 10.19 -13.22
C TRP A 230 20.56 9.16 -12.09
N GLN A 231 21.54 8.25 -12.20
CA GLN A 231 21.78 7.20 -11.21
C GLN A 231 22.05 7.76 -9.81
N VAL A 232 22.94 8.75 -9.72
CA VAL A 232 23.33 9.37 -8.44
C VAL A 232 22.12 9.98 -7.71
N PRO A 233 21.36 10.93 -8.31
CA PRO A 233 20.22 11.49 -7.62
C PRO A 233 19.13 10.44 -7.36
N LEU A 234 18.86 9.51 -8.28
CA LEU A 234 17.84 8.47 -8.07
C LEU A 234 18.16 7.58 -6.86
N TYR A 235 19.40 7.08 -6.75
CA TYR A 235 19.81 6.25 -5.62
C TYR A 235 19.89 7.04 -4.32
N ALA A 236 20.31 8.31 -4.36
CA ALA A 236 20.25 9.20 -3.20
C ALA A 236 18.79 9.39 -2.73
N GLY A 237 17.86 9.63 -3.65
CA GLY A 237 16.43 9.74 -3.35
C GLY A 237 15.84 8.46 -2.75
N ALA A 238 16.25 7.30 -3.28
CA ALA A 238 15.88 6.00 -2.69
C ALA A 238 16.42 5.85 -1.26
N ALA A 239 17.70 6.16 -1.03
CA ALA A 239 18.32 6.10 0.30
C ALA A 239 17.63 7.04 1.31
N VAL A 240 17.29 8.26 0.89
CA VAL A 240 16.50 9.20 1.71
C VAL A 240 15.13 8.61 2.05
N GLY A 241 14.44 8.00 1.07
CA GLY A 241 13.16 7.34 1.31
C GLY A 241 13.24 6.19 2.33
N VAL A 242 14.29 5.37 2.25
CA VAL A 242 14.56 4.33 3.25
C VAL A 242 14.83 4.95 4.62
N ALA A 243 15.68 5.98 4.68
CA ALA A 243 16.02 6.66 5.93
C ALA A 243 14.78 7.28 6.60
N VAL A 244 13.90 7.95 5.84
CA VAL A 244 12.64 8.50 6.35
C VAL A 244 11.78 7.38 6.95
N THR A 245 11.67 6.24 6.27
CA THR A 245 10.89 5.09 6.78
C THR A 245 11.47 4.54 8.09
N VAL A 246 12.79 4.38 8.17
CA VAL A 246 13.47 3.86 9.37
C VAL A 246 13.36 4.85 10.53
N VAL A 247 13.59 6.14 10.28
CA VAL A 247 13.52 7.19 11.31
C VAL A 247 12.10 7.32 11.85
N THR A 248 11.09 7.30 10.98
CA THR A 248 9.69 7.38 11.41
C THR A 248 9.24 6.12 12.14
N LEU A 249 9.80 4.94 11.81
CA LEU A 249 9.57 3.72 12.60
C LEU A 249 10.18 3.84 14.00
N ALA A 250 11.43 4.29 14.09
CA ALA A 250 12.11 4.49 15.38
C ALA A 250 11.38 5.53 16.24
N GLN A 251 10.91 6.62 15.64
CA GLN A 251 10.10 7.65 16.29
C GLN A 251 8.80 7.05 16.85
N ALA A 252 8.06 6.29 16.04
CA ALA A 252 6.82 5.65 16.47
C ALA A 252 7.05 4.62 17.59
N VAL A 253 8.07 3.77 17.47
CA VAL A 253 8.42 2.77 18.51
C VAL A 253 8.85 3.44 19.82
N ALA A 254 9.49 4.62 19.76
CA ALA A 254 9.81 5.42 20.93
C ALA A 254 8.59 6.13 21.57
N GLY A 255 7.37 5.88 21.07
CA GLY A 255 6.15 6.49 21.57
C GLY A 255 6.02 7.98 21.27
N ARG A 256 6.78 8.51 20.30
CA ARG A 256 6.76 9.94 19.95
C ARG A 256 5.78 10.18 18.79
N PRO A 257 4.88 11.17 18.90
CA PRO A 257 4.01 11.54 17.79
C PRO A 257 4.84 12.03 16.60
N PHE A 258 4.29 11.83 15.40
CA PHE A 258 4.93 12.31 14.17
C PHE A 258 4.90 13.84 14.06
N LEU A 259 3.75 14.45 14.42
CA LEU A 259 3.48 15.89 14.43
C LEU A 259 2.76 16.30 15.71
#